data_AF-A0A7V3XJV1-F1
#
_entry.id   AF-A0A7V3XJV1-F1
#
_cell.length_a   1.000
_cell.length_b   1.000
_cell.length_c   1.000
_cell.angle_alpha   90.00
_cell.angle_beta   90.00
_cell.angle_gamma   90.00
#
_symmetry.space_group_name_H-M   'P 1'
#
loop_
_entity.id
_entity.type
_entity.pdbx_description
1 polymer ?
#
loop_
_entity_poly.entity_id
_entity_poly.type
_entity_poly.pdbx_seq_one_letter_code
_entity_poly.pdbx_strand_id
1 'polypeptide(L)'
;MRFVDVLVRQAHPGPGAPAYHDLATKLADARRYVDGERIPWPVLVDDLEGTVHRAYGGLADPTYLLDVDGRIAFAQMWTHVPTLHRALETLSGQRWTGVAAGGVDRKPHVLAAMTDGWRGLERGLPQRAADMRRAAPGMAEMARLGYRMRRVFGPVTLRPRPLPAAVRYGAMAGAAFLVLRMLAGGRGKEEVERERRRRQDEIRALRRRLDEEERALRRRRSA
;
A
#
# COMPACT_ATOMS: atom_id res chain seq x y z
N MET A 1 -6.79 16.57 26.92
CA MET A 1 -5.96 16.20 25.74
C MET A 1 -6.14 17.26 24.68
N ARG A 2 -5.05 17.68 24.02
CA ARG A 2 -5.09 18.67 22.93
C ARG A 2 -4.40 18.07 21.71
N PHE A 3 -4.88 18.42 20.53
CA PHE A 3 -4.32 18.01 19.26
C PHE A 3 -3.93 19.25 18.47
N VAL A 4 -2.82 19.17 17.76
CA VAL A 4 -2.33 20.20 16.86
C VAL A 4 -1.64 19.48 15.71
N ASP A 5 -1.99 19.86 14.48
CA ASP A 5 -1.19 19.49 13.32
C ASP A 5 -0.26 20.66 12.97
N VAL A 6 0.93 20.34 12.48
CA VAL A 6 1.87 21.33 11.96
C VAL A 6 2.07 21.06 10.47
N LEU A 7 1.60 21.97 9.63
CA LEU A 7 1.83 21.90 8.19
C LEU A 7 3.28 22.31 7.88
N VAL A 8 4.06 21.31 7.47
CA VAL A 8 5.47 21.42 7.12
C VAL A 8 5.66 21.55 5.60
N ARG A 9 6.86 21.27 5.08
CA ARG A 9 7.13 21.23 3.63
C ARG A 9 6.32 20.13 2.92
N GLN A 10 5.99 20.36 1.65
CA GLN A 10 5.41 19.32 0.79
C GLN A 10 6.37 18.12 0.69
N ALA A 11 5.89 16.92 1.04
CA ALA A 11 6.67 15.69 0.96
C ALA A 11 7.02 15.30 -0.49
N HIS A 12 6.12 15.61 -1.43
CA HIS A 12 6.26 15.29 -2.86
C HIS A 12 5.81 16.47 -3.75
N PRO A 13 6.59 17.55 -3.86
CA PRO A 13 6.22 18.72 -4.66
C PRO A 13 5.80 18.37 -6.11
N GLY A 14 4.76 19.03 -6.62
CA GLY A 14 4.29 18.88 -8.00
C GLY A 14 3.39 20.05 -8.44
N PRO A 15 2.95 20.11 -9.71
CA PRO A 15 2.28 21.29 -10.28
C PRO A 15 1.05 21.82 -9.53
N GLY A 16 0.29 20.97 -8.84
CA GLY A 16 -0.89 21.35 -8.04
C GLY A 16 -0.66 21.40 -6.52
N ALA A 17 0.55 21.05 -6.08
CA ALA A 17 1.02 21.19 -4.70
C ALA A 17 2.54 21.46 -4.76
N PRO A 18 2.93 22.67 -5.20
CA PRO A 18 4.32 23.01 -5.46
C PRO A 18 5.12 23.06 -4.15
N ALA A 19 6.44 23.07 -4.26
CA ALA A 19 7.27 23.42 -3.12
C ALA A 19 6.91 24.85 -2.68
N TYR A 20 6.92 25.10 -1.37
CA TYR A 20 6.58 26.41 -0.85
C TYR A 20 7.77 27.36 -1.03
N HIS A 21 7.53 28.45 -1.74
CA HIS A 21 8.50 29.55 -1.90
C HIS A 21 8.05 30.83 -1.19
N ASP A 22 6.82 30.84 -0.68
CA ASP A 22 6.22 31.95 0.03
C ASP A 22 5.19 31.44 1.06
N LEU A 23 4.97 32.22 2.11
CA LEU A 23 4.08 31.84 3.21
C LEU A 23 2.61 31.87 2.81
N ALA A 24 2.22 32.70 1.83
CA ALA A 24 0.83 32.84 1.42
C ALA A 24 0.31 31.56 0.75
N THR A 25 1.11 30.97 -0.14
CA THR A 25 0.85 29.66 -0.76
C THR A 25 0.75 28.56 0.30
N LYS A 26 1.67 28.53 1.27
CA LYS A 26 1.66 27.55 2.35
C LYS A 26 0.42 27.67 3.26
N LEU A 27 0.00 28.89 3.58
CA LEU A 27 -1.23 29.17 4.32
C LEU A 27 -2.49 28.79 3.53
N ALA A 28 -2.51 29.03 2.22
CA ALA A 28 -3.61 28.60 1.36
C ALA A 28 -3.75 27.07 1.37
N ASP A 29 -2.64 26.34 1.28
CA ASP A 29 -2.63 24.87 1.39
C ASP A 29 -3.11 24.38 2.75
N ALA A 30 -2.72 25.05 3.84
CA ALA A 30 -3.21 24.74 5.18
C ALA A 30 -4.73 24.89 5.30
N ARG A 31 -5.31 25.95 4.73
CA ARG A 31 -6.77 26.13 4.70
C ARG A 31 -7.45 25.02 3.89
N ARG A 32 -6.92 24.69 2.70
CA ARG A 32 -7.44 23.58 1.89
C ARG A 32 -7.35 22.24 2.62
N TYR A 33 -6.30 22.01 3.40
CA TYR A 33 -6.14 20.82 4.23
C TYR A 33 -7.19 20.76 5.34
N VAL A 34 -7.36 21.84 6.09
CA VAL A 34 -8.38 21.96 7.15
C VAL A 34 -9.78 21.69 6.59
N ASP A 35 -10.13 22.34 5.49
CA ASP A 35 -11.45 22.20 4.86
C ASP A 35 -11.66 20.81 4.25
N GLY A 36 -10.63 20.30 3.57
CA GLY A 36 -10.68 19.04 2.81
C GLY A 36 -10.69 17.78 3.69
N GLU A 37 -9.98 17.81 4.82
CA GLU A 37 -10.00 16.71 5.80
C GLU A 37 -10.97 16.95 6.96
N ARG A 38 -11.57 18.15 7.04
CA ARG A 38 -12.44 18.58 8.15
C ARG A 38 -11.74 18.48 9.50
N ILE A 39 -10.52 19.02 9.56
CA ILE A 39 -9.70 18.97 10.77
C ILE A 39 -10.39 19.80 11.89
N PRO A 40 -10.75 19.19 13.03
CA PRO A 40 -11.51 19.87 14.07
C PRO A 40 -10.63 20.56 15.13
N TRP A 41 -9.32 20.54 14.96
CA TRP A 41 -8.34 21.12 15.89
C TRP A 41 -7.42 22.13 15.18
N PRO A 42 -6.63 22.92 15.94
CA PRO A 42 -5.73 23.89 15.35
C PRO A 42 -4.70 23.26 14.41
N VAL A 43 -4.48 23.91 13.26
CA VAL A 43 -3.39 23.61 12.34
C VAL A 43 -2.45 24.80 12.34
N LEU A 44 -1.20 24.56 12.75
CA LEU A 44 -0.12 25.54 12.68
C LEU A 44 0.60 25.40 11.33
N VAL A 45 1.19 26.48 10.86
CA VAL A 45 2.01 26.47 9.64
C VAL A 45 3.44 26.77 10.04
N ASP A 46 4.34 25.83 9.75
CA ASP A 46 5.77 26.01 9.98
C ASP A 46 6.33 27.12 9.07
N ASP A 47 7.48 27.68 9.40
CA ASP A 47 8.14 28.66 8.53
C ASP A 47 8.62 28.04 7.20
N LEU A 48 9.11 28.87 6.28
CA LEU A 48 9.56 28.40 4.96
C LEU A 48 10.86 27.59 5.07
N GLU A 49 11.66 27.93 6.06
CA GLU A 49 12.88 27.25 6.42
C GLU A 49 12.57 25.85 6.94
N GLY A 50 11.40 25.60 7.54
CA GLY A 50 11.03 24.33 8.16
C GLY A 50 11.64 24.16 9.55
N THR A 51 11.68 25.21 10.37
CA THR A 51 12.29 25.19 11.70
C THR A 51 11.69 24.13 12.62
N VAL A 52 10.36 24.06 12.72
CA VAL A 52 9.70 23.03 13.53
C VAL A 52 9.92 21.66 12.89
N HIS A 53 9.78 21.54 11.57
CA HIS A 53 9.97 20.29 10.85
C HIS A 53 11.34 19.66 11.13
N ARG A 54 12.41 20.47 11.07
CA ARG A 54 13.78 20.03 11.38
C ARG A 54 13.96 19.70 12.85
N ALA A 55 13.44 20.51 13.76
CA ALA A 55 13.54 20.27 15.20
C ALA A 55 12.92 18.92 15.59
N TYR A 56 11.87 18.51 14.87
CA TYR A 56 11.20 17.22 15.05
C TYR A 56 11.66 16.16 14.02
N GLY A 57 12.88 16.25 13.48
CA GLY A 57 13.51 15.15 12.75
C GLY A 57 13.22 15.06 11.24
N GLY A 58 12.47 15.99 10.67
CA GLY A 58 12.39 16.19 9.21
C GLY A 58 11.60 15.14 8.42
N LEU A 59 10.83 14.27 9.09
CA LEU A 59 10.01 13.25 8.43
C LEU A 59 8.69 13.82 7.89
N ALA A 60 8.13 13.19 6.86
CA ALA A 60 6.95 13.72 6.16
C ALA A 60 5.64 13.66 6.97
N ASP A 61 5.47 12.61 7.77
CA ASP A 61 4.25 12.38 8.57
C ASP A 61 4.60 11.70 9.91
N PRO A 62 5.36 12.37 10.80
CA PRO A 62 5.58 11.88 12.14
C PRO A 62 4.49 12.37 13.10
N THR A 63 4.19 11.58 14.13
CA THR A 63 3.32 11.96 15.26
C THR A 63 4.12 11.93 16.56
N TYR A 64 3.93 12.94 17.41
CA TYR A 64 4.51 13.00 18.75
C TYR A 64 3.41 13.13 19.80
N LEU A 65 3.55 12.36 20.87
CA LEU A 65 2.72 12.48 22.06
C LEU A 65 3.55 13.14 23.16
N LEU A 66 3.05 14.26 23.67
CA LEU A 66 3.64 14.96 24.79
C LEU A 66 2.90 14.57 26.07
N ASP A 67 3.64 14.31 27.15
CA ASP A 67 3.06 14.13 28.49
C ASP A 67 2.64 15.47 29.11
N VAL A 68 2.09 15.44 30.33
CA VAL A 68 1.65 16.65 31.04
C VAL A 68 2.79 17.60 31.41
N ASP A 69 4.03 17.12 31.42
CA ASP A 69 5.23 17.91 31.69
C ASP A 69 5.85 18.48 30.39
N GLY A 70 5.22 18.25 29.24
CA GLY A 70 5.69 18.72 27.93
C GLY A 70 6.85 17.90 27.37
N ARG A 71 7.10 16.69 27.88
CA ARG A 71 8.14 15.78 27.37
C ARG A 71 7.56 14.85 26.33
N ILE A 72 8.35 14.43 25.35
CA ILE A 72 7.93 13.44 24.36
C ILE A 72 7.79 12.08 25.06
N ALA A 73 6.54 11.67 25.29
CA ALA A 73 6.17 10.38 25.84
C ALA A 73 6.23 9.25 24.81
N PHE A 74 5.92 9.58 23.55
CA PHE A 74 5.95 8.65 22.42
C PHE A 74 6.18 9.39 21.11
N ALA A 75 7.02 8.83 20.25
CA ALA A 75 7.31 9.35 18.91
C ALA A 75 7.07 8.27 17.86
N GLN A 76 6.34 8.62 16.81
CA GLN A 76 6.00 7.71 15.74
C GLN A 76 6.48 8.30 14.42
N MET A 77 7.46 7.64 13.80
CA MET A 77 8.16 8.17 12.62
C MET A 77 7.30 8.13 11.35
N TRP A 78 6.31 7.25 11.31
CA TRP A 78 5.24 7.21 10.31
C TRP A 78 3.91 7.00 11.02
N THR A 79 3.05 8.01 10.98
CA THR A 79 1.75 8.00 11.65
C THR A 79 0.96 6.73 11.29
N HIS A 80 0.56 6.00 12.32
CA HIS A 80 -0.29 4.82 12.21
C HIS A 80 -1.19 4.74 13.43
N VAL A 81 -2.46 5.07 13.17
CA VAL A 81 -3.53 5.25 14.16
C VAL A 81 -3.61 4.10 15.18
N PRO A 82 -3.53 2.81 14.80
CA PRO A 82 -3.52 1.71 15.76
C PRO A 82 -2.39 1.74 16.78
N THR A 83 -1.18 2.14 16.37
CA THR A 83 -0.04 2.25 17.29
C THR A 83 -0.21 3.46 18.19
N LEU A 84 -0.60 4.62 17.63
CA LEU A 84 -0.86 5.83 18.39
C LEU A 84 -1.95 5.61 19.45
N HIS A 85 -3.03 4.91 19.10
CA HIS A 85 -4.09 4.58 20.05
C HIS A 85 -3.56 3.76 21.24
N ARG A 86 -2.70 2.77 21.01
CA ARG A 86 -2.08 2.00 22.10
C ARG A 86 -1.12 2.84 22.94
N ALA A 87 -0.40 3.78 22.35
CA ALA A 87 0.42 4.73 23.09
C ALA A 87 -0.44 5.62 23.99
N LEU A 88 -1.57 6.12 23.48
CA LEU A 88 -2.55 6.88 24.27
C LEU A 88 -3.15 6.05 25.42
N GLU A 89 -3.56 4.80 25.16
CA GLU A 89 -4.06 3.89 26.21
C GLU A 89 -2.99 3.71 27.31
N THR A 90 -1.74 3.45 26.92
CA THR A 90 -0.62 3.27 27.85
C THR A 90 -0.38 4.53 28.69
N LEU A 91 -0.27 5.68 28.04
CA LEU A 91 0.01 6.95 28.70
C LEU A 91 -1.13 7.37 29.64
N SER A 92 -2.38 7.11 29.26
CA SER A 92 -3.55 7.35 30.11
C SER A 92 -3.53 6.51 31.38
N GLY A 93 -3.12 5.24 31.29
CA GLY A 93 -2.93 4.36 32.45
C GLY A 93 -1.79 4.82 33.36
N GLN A 94 -0.83 5.57 32.81
CA GLN A 94 0.27 6.22 33.53
C GLN A 94 -0.10 7.64 34.01
N ARG A 95 -1.40 7.98 34.10
CA ARG A 95 -1.90 9.31 34.48
C ARG A 95 -1.27 10.44 33.66
N TRP A 96 -1.04 10.18 32.38
CA TRP A 96 -0.49 11.12 31.42
C TRP A 96 0.97 11.53 31.68
N THR A 97 1.77 10.68 32.34
CA THR A 97 3.18 10.96 32.68
C THR A 97 4.13 9.86 32.18
N GLY A 98 5.32 10.25 31.72
CA GLY A 98 6.39 9.31 31.39
C GLY A 98 6.33 8.74 29.96
N VAL A 99 7.05 7.64 29.72
CA VAL A 99 7.23 7.04 28.40
C VAL A 99 6.15 5.99 28.13
N ALA A 100 5.47 6.13 26.99
CA ALA A 100 4.39 5.25 26.56
C ALA A 100 4.83 4.29 25.45
N ALA A 101 4.31 3.06 25.47
CA ALA A 101 4.44 2.06 24.40
C ALA A 101 5.87 1.86 23.84
N GLY A 102 6.90 1.93 24.70
CA GLY A 102 8.30 1.76 24.31
C GLY A 102 8.94 3.01 23.69
N GLY A 103 8.26 4.16 23.74
CA GLY A 103 8.79 5.48 23.44
C GLY A 103 8.92 5.83 21.96
N VAL A 104 9.34 4.89 21.09
CA VAL A 104 9.50 5.19 19.65
C VAL A 104 9.02 4.06 18.76
N ASP A 105 8.18 4.38 17.78
CA ASP A 105 7.81 3.48 16.68
C ASP A 105 8.43 3.95 15.36
N ARG A 106 9.31 3.10 14.81
CA ARG A 106 10.04 3.35 13.55
C ARG A 106 9.49 2.57 12.36
N LYS A 107 8.35 1.90 12.52
CA LYS A 107 7.80 1.04 11.47
C LYS A 107 7.03 1.88 10.45
N PRO A 108 7.21 1.65 9.14
CA PRO A 108 6.49 2.39 8.09
C PRO A 108 5.05 1.89 7.85
N HIS A 109 4.60 0.85 8.56
CA HIS A 109 3.21 0.31 8.50
C HIS A 109 2.63 0.11 7.09
N VAL A 110 3.42 -0.50 6.21
CA VAL A 110 3.12 -0.63 4.77
C VAL A 110 1.71 -1.17 4.48
N LEU A 111 1.23 -2.18 5.22
CA LEU A 111 -0.11 -2.74 4.98
C LEU A 111 -1.25 -1.75 5.25
N ALA A 112 -1.11 -0.91 6.27
CA ALA A 112 -2.07 0.15 6.55
C ALA A 112 -2.01 1.22 5.44
N ALA A 113 -0.80 1.61 5.04
CA ALA A 113 -0.59 2.53 3.91
C ALA A 113 -1.19 2.00 2.59
N MET A 114 -1.11 0.70 2.32
CA MET A 114 -1.76 0.07 1.17
C MET A 114 -3.30 0.04 1.26
N THR A 115 -3.86 0.05 2.47
CA THR A 115 -5.32 0.00 2.65
C THR A 115 -5.94 1.40 2.56
N ASP A 116 -5.33 2.41 3.17
CA ASP A 116 -5.93 3.75 3.29
C ASP A 116 -5.18 4.85 2.55
N GLY A 117 -3.91 4.63 2.18
CA GLY A 117 -3.04 5.64 1.59
C GLY A 117 -3.41 6.09 0.18
N TRP A 118 -4.31 5.38 -0.51
CA TRP A 118 -4.75 5.74 -1.86
C TRP A 118 -5.36 7.15 -1.93
N ARG A 119 -6.12 7.58 -0.92
CA ARG A 119 -6.70 8.94 -0.89
C ARG A 119 -5.62 10.02 -0.95
N GLY A 120 -4.51 9.82 -0.24
CA GLY A 120 -3.37 10.74 -0.27
C GLY A 120 -2.70 10.78 -1.64
N LEU A 121 -2.55 9.62 -2.30
CA LEU A 121 -2.01 9.52 -3.66
C LEU A 121 -2.93 10.18 -4.70
N GLU A 122 -4.24 9.97 -4.61
CA GLU A 122 -5.25 10.52 -5.53
C GLU A 122 -5.33 12.05 -5.44
N ARG A 123 -5.32 12.60 -4.22
CA ARG A 123 -5.30 14.06 -3.98
C ARG A 123 -4.01 14.72 -4.47
N GLY A 124 -2.90 13.98 -4.44
CA GLY A 124 -1.58 14.48 -4.82
C GLY A 124 -1.33 14.68 -6.32
N LEU A 125 -2.37 14.58 -7.17
CA LEU A 125 -2.37 14.68 -8.64
C LEU A 125 -2.06 13.36 -9.38
N PRO A 126 -2.55 13.19 -10.63
CA PRO A 126 -2.29 12.00 -11.45
C PRO A 126 -0.82 11.67 -11.65
N GLN A 127 0.05 12.69 -11.62
CA GLN A 127 1.49 12.56 -11.77
C GLN A 127 2.13 11.80 -10.60
N ARG A 128 1.65 11.94 -9.36
CA ARG A 128 2.19 11.15 -8.21
C ARG A 128 1.83 9.68 -8.29
N ALA A 129 0.66 9.33 -8.83
CA ALA A 129 0.32 7.94 -9.11
C ALA A 129 1.19 7.37 -10.26
N ALA A 130 1.58 8.20 -11.23
CA ALA A 130 2.51 7.81 -12.28
C ALA A 130 3.95 7.69 -11.77
N ASP A 131 4.40 8.60 -10.91
CA ASP A 131 5.72 8.57 -10.28
C ASP A 131 5.85 7.42 -9.30
N MET A 132 4.79 7.10 -8.54
CA MET A 132 4.73 5.87 -7.75
C MET A 132 4.83 4.63 -8.62
N ARG A 133 4.15 4.59 -9.78
CA ARG A 133 4.28 3.49 -10.76
C ARG A 133 5.70 3.38 -11.33
N ARG A 134 6.40 4.50 -11.49
CA ARG A 134 7.81 4.53 -11.95
C ARG A 134 8.78 4.09 -10.85
N ALA A 135 8.60 4.58 -9.63
CA ALA A 135 9.48 4.32 -8.50
C ALA A 135 9.30 2.91 -7.91
N ALA A 136 8.07 2.42 -7.89
CA ALA A 136 7.71 1.11 -7.37
C ALA A 136 6.55 0.51 -8.21
N PRO A 137 6.88 -0.16 -9.34
CA PRO A 137 5.87 -0.76 -10.22
C PRO A 137 4.89 -1.65 -9.46
N GLY A 138 3.59 -1.42 -9.64
CA GLY A 138 2.52 -2.17 -9.00
C GLY A 138 2.10 -1.66 -7.61
N MET A 139 2.86 -0.80 -6.94
CA MET A 139 2.48 -0.29 -5.61
C MET A 139 1.27 0.65 -5.64
N ALA A 140 1.15 1.48 -6.68
CA ALA A 140 -0.01 2.35 -6.84
C ALA A 140 -1.29 1.53 -7.08
N GLU A 141 -1.20 0.47 -7.87
CA GLU A 141 -2.27 -0.46 -8.19
C GLU A 141 -2.70 -1.25 -6.97
N MET A 142 -1.72 -1.72 -6.18
CA MET A 142 -1.95 -2.39 -4.90
C MET A 142 -2.63 -1.47 -3.89
N ALA A 143 -2.18 -0.22 -3.75
CA ALA A 143 -2.82 0.76 -2.87
C ALA A 143 -4.25 1.07 -3.31
N ARG A 144 -4.49 1.22 -4.63
CA ARG A 144 -5.83 1.44 -5.19
C ARG A 144 -6.76 0.27 -4.92
N LEU A 145 -6.28 -0.95 -5.15
CA LEU A 145 -7.04 -2.18 -4.90
C LEU A 145 -7.32 -2.34 -3.41
N GLY A 146 -6.32 -2.13 -2.56
CA GLY A 146 -6.43 -2.15 -1.11
C GLY A 146 -7.51 -1.20 -0.61
N TYR A 147 -7.50 0.05 -1.09
CA TYR A 147 -8.51 1.04 -0.76
C TYR A 147 -9.92 0.69 -1.24
N ARG A 148 -10.06 0.13 -2.45
CA ARG A 148 -11.35 -0.39 -2.95
C ARG A 148 -11.87 -1.53 -2.08
N MET A 149 -10.97 -2.34 -1.55
CA MET A 149 -11.26 -3.48 -0.68
C MET A 149 -11.18 -3.15 0.82
N ARG A 150 -11.09 -1.86 1.21
CA ARG A 150 -10.88 -1.47 2.61
C ARG A 150 -11.95 -1.97 3.57
N ARG A 151 -13.18 -2.19 3.10
CA ARG A 151 -14.27 -2.77 3.92
C ARG A 151 -13.94 -4.19 4.38
N VAL A 152 -13.16 -4.93 3.58
CA VAL A 152 -12.75 -6.30 3.85
C VAL A 152 -11.43 -6.32 4.63
N PHE A 153 -10.44 -5.52 4.21
CA PHE A 153 -9.10 -5.57 4.79
C PHE A 153 -8.88 -4.64 5.98
N GLY A 154 -9.60 -3.51 6.04
CA GLY A 154 -9.48 -2.49 7.09
C GLY A 154 -9.64 -3.03 8.52
N PRO A 155 -10.62 -3.91 8.81
CA PRO A 155 -10.74 -4.51 10.15
C PRO A 155 -9.51 -5.28 10.62
N VAL A 156 -8.65 -5.73 9.69
CA VAL A 156 -7.40 -6.42 9.99
C VAL A 156 -6.22 -5.46 10.00
N THR A 157 -6.11 -4.59 8.98
CA THR A 157 -4.94 -3.73 8.78
C THR A 157 -4.93 -2.50 9.69
N LEU A 158 -6.10 -2.04 10.14
CA LEU A 158 -6.26 -0.86 11.00
C LEU A 158 -6.63 -1.25 12.44
N ARG A 159 -6.37 -2.49 12.83
CA ARG A 159 -6.75 -2.99 14.15
C ARG A 159 -5.80 -2.44 15.22
N PRO A 160 -6.31 -1.76 16.28
CA PRO A 160 -5.48 -1.26 17.40
C PRO A 160 -4.64 -2.34 18.05
N ARG A 161 -5.23 -3.53 18.22
CA ARG A 161 -4.56 -4.71 18.76
C ARG A 161 -4.24 -5.66 17.61
N PRO A 162 -2.96 -6.02 17.39
CA PRO A 162 -2.60 -6.95 16.33
C PRO A 162 -3.31 -8.29 16.56
N LEU A 163 -3.60 -9.00 15.46
CA LEU A 163 -4.10 -10.37 15.55
C LEU A 163 -3.12 -11.25 16.35
N PRO A 164 -3.63 -12.23 17.13
CA PRO A 164 -2.78 -13.21 17.80
C PRO A 164 -1.80 -13.85 16.80
N ALA A 165 -0.59 -14.15 17.27
CA ALA A 165 0.46 -14.71 16.42
C ALA A 165 -0.03 -15.92 15.61
N ALA A 166 -0.75 -16.83 16.25
CA ALA A 166 -1.34 -18.01 15.60
C ALA A 166 -2.24 -17.66 14.40
N VAL A 167 -3.11 -16.64 14.54
CA VAL A 167 -4.00 -16.21 13.45
C VAL A 167 -3.21 -15.58 12.30
N ARG A 168 -2.18 -14.79 12.61
CA ARG A 168 -1.31 -14.18 11.60
C ARG A 168 -0.53 -15.25 10.81
N TYR A 169 0.09 -16.18 11.52
CA TYR A 169 0.84 -17.27 10.89
C TYR A 169 -0.07 -18.20 10.10
N GLY A 170 -1.26 -18.52 10.62
CA GLY A 170 -2.27 -19.29 9.89
C GLY A 170 -2.72 -18.62 8.60
N ALA A 171 -3.00 -17.31 8.63
CA ALA A 171 -3.37 -16.56 7.42
C ALA A 171 -2.23 -16.50 6.39
N MET A 172 -0.99 -16.28 6.82
CA MET A 172 0.17 -16.29 5.91
C MET A 172 0.40 -17.66 5.28
N ALA A 173 0.30 -18.74 6.06
CA ALA A 173 0.42 -20.10 5.56
C ALA A 173 -0.69 -20.42 4.55
N GLY A 174 -1.93 -20.02 4.83
CA GLY A 174 -3.06 -20.19 3.91
C GLY A 174 -2.87 -19.43 2.58
N ALA A 175 -2.40 -18.18 2.64
CA ALA A 175 -2.10 -17.39 1.43
C ALA A 175 -0.97 -18.01 0.61
N ALA A 176 0.13 -18.43 1.27
CA ALA A 176 1.23 -19.11 0.61
C ALA A 176 0.78 -20.42 -0.06
N PHE A 177 -0.07 -21.19 0.62
CA PHE A 177 -0.66 -22.42 0.06
C PHE A 177 -1.51 -22.14 -1.19
N LEU A 178 -2.34 -21.10 -1.17
CA LEU A 178 -3.16 -20.71 -2.33
C LEU A 178 -2.28 -20.29 -3.51
N VAL A 179 -1.26 -19.47 -3.28
CA VAL A 179 -0.30 -19.08 -4.33
C VAL A 179 0.40 -20.31 -4.90
N LEU A 180 0.88 -21.21 -4.04
CA LEU A 180 1.54 -22.44 -4.48
C LEU A 180 0.60 -23.32 -5.31
N ARG A 181 -0.67 -23.44 -4.92
CA ARG A 181 -1.70 -24.16 -5.71
C ARG A 181 -1.97 -23.49 -7.06
N MET A 182 -2.04 -22.17 -7.12
CA MET A 182 -2.23 -21.45 -8.38
C MET A 182 -1.05 -21.66 -9.34
N LEU A 183 0.19 -21.59 -8.82
CA LEU A 183 1.41 -21.84 -9.60
C LEU A 183 1.50 -23.31 -10.07
N ALA A 184 1.13 -24.26 -9.21
CA ALA A 184 1.09 -25.67 -9.57
C ALA A 184 -0.02 -25.99 -10.60
N GLY A 185 -1.19 -25.36 -10.48
CA GLY A 185 -2.31 -25.51 -11.41
C GLY A 185 -2.03 -24.93 -12.80
N GLY A 186 -1.14 -23.95 -12.91
CA GLY A 186 -0.66 -23.41 -14.20
C GLY A 186 0.16 -24.43 -14.99
N ARG A 187 1.05 -25.18 -14.31
CA ARG A 187 1.92 -26.19 -14.97
C ARG A 187 1.12 -27.33 -15.61
N GLY A 188 0.07 -27.81 -14.94
CA GLY A 188 -0.78 -28.88 -15.47
C GLY A 188 -1.57 -28.47 -16.72
N LYS A 189 -1.94 -27.19 -16.85
CA LYS A 189 -2.64 -26.69 -18.05
C LYS A 189 -1.71 -26.65 -19.27
N GLU A 190 -0.46 -26.24 -19.08
CA GLU A 190 0.53 -26.24 -20.17
C GLU A 190 0.84 -27.65 -20.68
N GLU A 191 0.90 -28.63 -19.78
CA GLU A 191 1.16 -30.03 -20.13
C GLU A 191 0.01 -30.66 -20.93
N VAL A 192 -1.23 -30.42 -20.50
CA VAL A 192 -2.44 -30.84 -21.23
C VAL A 192 -2.53 -30.18 -22.60
N GLU A 193 -2.14 -28.90 -22.72
CA GLU A 193 -2.15 -28.20 -24.01
C GLU A 193 -1.06 -28.71 -24.95
N ARG A 194 0.14 -29.05 -24.43
CA ARG A 194 1.21 -29.71 -25.20
C ARG A 194 0.76 -31.08 -25.71
N GLU A 195 0.12 -31.89 -24.87
CA GLU A 195 -0.37 -33.21 -25.27
C GLU A 195 -1.47 -33.10 -26.33
N ARG A 196 -2.39 -32.13 -26.19
CA ARG A 196 -3.43 -31.85 -27.18
C ARG A 196 -2.86 -31.44 -28.54
N ARG A 197 -1.81 -30.61 -28.56
CA ARG A 197 -1.10 -30.22 -29.80
C ARG A 197 -0.44 -31.43 -30.46
N ARG A 198 0.26 -32.26 -29.68
CA ARG A 198 0.89 -33.50 -30.18
C ARG A 198 -0.13 -34.45 -30.82
N ARG A 199 -1.28 -34.69 -30.16
CA ARG A 199 -2.35 -35.52 -30.74
C ARG A 199 -2.93 -34.93 -32.03
N GLN A 200 -3.08 -33.61 -32.10
CA GLN A 200 -3.55 -32.96 -33.33
C GLN A 200 -2.56 -33.12 -34.48
N ASP A 201 -1.25 -33.04 -34.21
CA ASP A 201 -0.21 -33.26 -35.22
C ASP A 201 -0.15 -34.71 -35.69
N GLU A 202 -0.31 -35.68 -34.78
CA GLU A 202 -0.40 -37.10 -35.13
C GLU A 202 -1.62 -37.39 -36.03
N ILE A 203 -2.80 -36.85 -35.70
CA ILE A 203 -4.00 -36.98 -36.53
C ILE A 203 -3.78 -36.37 -37.92
N ARG A 204 -3.12 -35.21 -38.01
CA ARG A 204 -2.79 -34.58 -39.31
C ARG A 204 -1.82 -35.42 -40.12
N ALA A 205 -0.81 -36.02 -39.49
CA ALA A 205 0.13 -36.91 -40.16
C ALA A 205 -0.54 -38.17 -40.71
N LEU A 206 -1.43 -38.79 -39.92
CA LEU A 206 -2.20 -39.96 -40.36
C LEU A 206 -3.11 -39.64 -41.56
N ARG A 207 -3.79 -38.49 -41.54
CA ARG A 207 -4.62 -38.06 -42.68
C ARG A 207 -3.79 -37.87 -43.96
N ARG A 208 -2.60 -37.26 -43.86
CA ARG A 208 -1.71 -37.12 -45.02
C ARG A 208 -1.28 -38.47 -45.59
N ARG A 209 -0.94 -39.44 -44.73
CA ARG A 209 -0.59 -40.80 -45.17
C ARG A 209 -1.74 -41.51 -45.86
N LEU A 210 -2.96 -41.40 -45.32
CA LEU A 210 -4.16 -41.95 -45.94
C LEU A 210 -4.42 -41.33 -47.31
N ASP A 211 -4.30 -40.00 -47.43
CA ASP A 211 -4.46 -39.29 -48.70
C ASP A 211 -3.39 -39.71 -49.73
N GLU A 212 -2.15 -39.96 -49.29
CA GLU A 212 -1.06 -40.44 -50.14
C GLU A 212 -1.28 -41.88 -50.61
N GLU A 213 -1.71 -42.78 -49.72
CA GLU A 213 -2.07 -44.16 -50.06
C GLU A 213 -3.26 -44.21 -51.03
N GLU A 214 -4.30 -43.39 -50.81
CA GLU A 214 -5.45 -43.33 -51.70
C GLU A 214 -5.06 -42.83 -53.10
N ARG A 215 -4.17 -41.83 -53.19
CA ARG A 215 -3.60 -41.37 -54.47
C ARG A 215 -2.77 -42.46 -55.15
N ALA A 216 -1.97 -43.21 -54.40
CA ALA A 216 -1.16 -44.30 -54.94
C ALA A 216 -2.04 -45.44 -55.49
N LEU A 217 -3.12 -45.80 -54.78
CA LEU A 217 -4.09 -46.80 -55.23
C LEU A 217 -4.84 -46.36 -56.48
N ARG A 218 -5.24 -45.08 -56.58
CA ARG A 218 -5.87 -44.53 -57.79
C ARG A 218 -4.93 -44.62 -59.00
N ARG A 219 -3.64 -44.28 -58.83
CA ARG A 219 -2.63 -44.40 -59.90
C ARG A 219 -2.44 -45.84 -60.39
N ARG A 220 -2.48 -46.83 -59.49
CA ARG A 220 -2.38 -48.26 -59.84
C ARG A 220 -3.60 -48.82 -60.56
N ARG A 221 -4.78 -48.20 -60.42
CA ARG A 221 -6.01 -48.62 -61.13
C ARG A 221 -6.13 -48.02 -62.53
N SER A 222 -5.34 -46.99 -62.83
CA SER A 222 -5.32 -46.28 -64.11
C SER A 222 -4.13 -46.65 -65.01
N ALA A 223 -3.32 -47.63 -64.60
CA ALA A 223 -2.21 -48.21 -65.35
C ALA A 223 -2.53 -49.69 -65.64
#